data_AF-A0A679KCF8-F1
#
_entry.id   AF-A0A679KCF8-F1
#
_cell.length_a   1.000
_cell.length_b   1.000
_cell.length_c   1.000
_cell.angle_alpha   90.00
_cell.angle_beta   90.00
_cell.angle_gamma   90.00
#
_symmetry.space_group_name_H-M   'P 1'
#
loop_
_entity.id
_entity.type
_entity.pdbx_description
1 polymer ?
#
loop_
_entity_poly.entity_id
_entity_poly.type
_entity_poly.pdbx_seq_one_letter_code
_entity_poly.pdbx_strand_id
1 'polypeptide(L)'
;MYYALLGLSAAAGAFAIFRDWTRWRDVFHPTIFCVPQLLFLYVAMPLFGLATDEFEFVSRAGYWDLLIEFQLIAAVMSMALVGGIWLGARHAGGVSISIGGRDAKAIFGVAAFIGALGSVAWIAGIINVGGFGAAYGRAYGGGWDDSGYVREAAQLGFVAAPLLVLSRRKGGMRTQDWMLVFVFLLPLLVQGLLGARRGPTFLAITGLTASYVLAFRPRIPFLLASTAAFAIGILMLWLVANRGAIYLGSDKPLDSPASQMLENWSGNEYLLSSAIVRYVSAVGEPFYGKRILAHMAGRIVPSAIWPTKYTDIVAAFGLDIDLTQQAGIPVDSIATVTGWRVANGAAPGLVGDFWMEFGMLAPLAAFAIGWLYGKLWRASRTDHRLQPVYAVLAALSIYILTQTIEAWLFRALLFGLPAMLLLKILARRPSATPAQIWHAHPLMRTRQARR
;
A
#
# COMPACT_ATOMS: atom_id res chain seq x y z
N MET A 1 30.87 0.85 -12.29
CA MET A 1 30.11 -0.22 -11.61
C MET A 1 28.67 0.19 -11.30
N TYR A 2 28.44 1.34 -10.66
CA TYR A 2 27.08 1.82 -10.31
C TYR A 2 26.08 1.80 -11.47
N TYR A 3 26.42 2.44 -12.60
CA TYR A 3 25.58 2.47 -13.81
C TYR A 3 25.23 1.06 -14.34
N ALA A 4 26.15 0.10 -14.20
CA ALA A 4 25.90 -1.29 -14.60
C ALA A 4 24.86 -1.96 -13.67
N LEU A 5 24.91 -1.68 -12.36
CA LEU A 5 23.89 -2.17 -11.40
C LEU A 5 22.52 -1.54 -11.65
N LEU A 6 22.46 -0.26 -11.99
CA LEU A 6 21.22 0.40 -12.41
C LEU A 6 20.64 -0.25 -13.66
N GLY A 7 21.47 -0.45 -14.69
CA GLY A 7 21.07 -1.11 -15.93
C GLY A 7 20.59 -2.56 -15.71
N LEU A 8 21.29 -3.32 -14.86
CA LEU A 8 20.89 -4.67 -14.48
C LEU A 8 19.55 -4.68 -13.73
N SER A 9 19.34 -3.75 -12.79
CA SER A 9 18.09 -3.61 -12.04
C SER A 9 16.92 -3.28 -12.96
N ALA A 10 17.13 -2.37 -13.92
CA ALA A 10 16.16 -2.02 -14.95
C ALA A 10 15.80 -3.21 -15.83
N ALA A 11 16.80 -3.92 -16.35
CA ALA A 11 16.62 -5.09 -17.20
C ALA A 11 15.91 -6.22 -16.47
N ALA A 12 16.31 -6.51 -15.22
CA ALA A 12 15.69 -7.56 -14.41
C ALA A 12 14.23 -7.24 -14.06
N GLY A 13 13.94 -5.98 -13.70
CA GLY A 13 12.57 -5.52 -13.45
C GLY A 13 11.69 -5.58 -14.70
N ALA A 14 12.20 -5.09 -15.84
CA ALA A 14 11.49 -5.17 -17.12
C ALA A 14 11.23 -6.62 -17.53
N PHE A 15 12.21 -7.51 -17.37
CA PHE A 15 12.06 -8.94 -17.61
C PHE A 15 10.99 -9.56 -16.70
N ALA A 16 10.97 -9.22 -15.40
CA ALA A 16 9.97 -9.75 -14.48
C ALA A 16 8.54 -9.33 -14.88
N ILE A 17 8.34 -8.05 -15.23
CA ILE A 17 7.05 -7.54 -15.72
C ILE A 17 6.66 -8.25 -17.01
N PHE A 18 7.56 -8.31 -17.99
CA PHE A 18 7.30 -8.93 -19.29
C PHE A 18 6.95 -10.42 -19.17
N ARG A 19 7.74 -11.17 -18.40
CA ARG A 19 7.52 -12.60 -18.15
C ARG A 19 6.16 -12.85 -17.49
N ASP A 20 5.83 -12.13 -16.43
CA ASP A 20 4.60 -12.38 -15.69
C ASP A 20 3.38 -11.86 -16.45
N TRP A 21 3.51 -10.77 -17.20
CA TRP A 21 2.46 -10.30 -18.09
C TRP A 21 2.15 -11.32 -19.19
N THR A 22 3.18 -11.82 -19.89
CA THR A 22 3.01 -12.80 -20.98
C THR A 22 2.43 -14.12 -20.46
N ARG A 23 2.83 -14.54 -19.26
CA ARG A 23 2.35 -15.77 -18.62
C ARG A 23 0.93 -15.67 -18.07
N TRP A 24 0.60 -14.58 -17.38
CA TRP A 24 -0.63 -14.50 -16.58
C TRP A 24 -1.69 -13.57 -17.15
N ARG A 25 -1.29 -12.55 -17.94
CA ARG A 25 -2.17 -11.49 -18.48
C ARG A 25 -3.09 -10.89 -17.41
N ASP A 26 -2.54 -10.66 -16.23
CA ASP A 26 -3.25 -10.20 -15.04
C ASP A 26 -2.58 -8.95 -14.50
N VAL A 27 -3.29 -7.82 -14.57
CA VAL A 27 -2.83 -6.51 -14.10
C VAL A 27 -2.59 -6.45 -12.59
N PHE A 28 -3.17 -7.38 -11.83
CA PHE A 28 -2.97 -7.50 -10.39
C PHE A 28 -2.09 -8.70 -10.03
N HIS A 29 -1.29 -9.25 -10.95
CA HIS A 29 -0.16 -10.07 -10.54
C HIS A 29 0.84 -9.20 -9.75
N PRO A 30 1.39 -9.66 -8.60
CA PRO A 30 2.18 -8.78 -7.73
C PRO A 30 3.35 -8.07 -8.40
N THR A 31 4.04 -8.72 -9.34
CA THR A 31 5.14 -8.07 -10.08
C THR A 31 4.68 -6.88 -10.93
N ILE A 32 3.44 -6.87 -11.42
CA ILE A 32 2.93 -5.81 -12.31
C ILE A 32 2.73 -4.48 -11.56
N PHE A 33 2.47 -4.50 -10.25
CA PHE A 33 2.36 -3.26 -9.45
C PHE A 33 3.53 -3.05 -8.49
N CYS A 34 4.21 -4.08 -8.00
CA CYS A 34 5.36 -3.92 -7.13
C CYS A 34 6.62 -3.50 -7.90
N VAL A 35 6.92 -4.14 -9.03
CA VAL A 35 8.18 -3.88 -9.76
C VAL A 35 8.25 -2.47 -10.34
N PRO A 36 7.18 -1.87 -10.91
CA PRO A 36 7.25 -0.48 -11.34
C PRO A 36 7.58 0.50 -10.21
N GLN A 37 7.10 0.24 -8.98
CA GLN A 37 7.44 1.06 -7.82
C GLN A 37 8.92 0.89 -7.43
N LEU A 38 9.45 -0.35 -7.49
CA LEU A 38 10.88 -0.60 -7.27
C LEU A 38 11.75 0.06 -8.35
N LEU A 39 11.35 -0.03 -9.61
CA LEU A 39 12.04 0.63 -10.73
C LEU A 39 12.00 2.15 -10.57
N PHE A 40 10.87 2.71 -10.13
CA PHE A 40 10.80 4.14 -9.83
C PHE A 40 11.81 4.53 -8.75
N LEU A 41 11.82 3.83 -7.61
CA LEU A 41 12.68 4.15 -6.47
C LEU A 41 14.17 3.90 -6.75
N TYR A 42 14.52 2.74 -7.32
CA TYR A 42 15.90 2.27 -7.39
C TYR A 42 16.52 2.34 -8.78
N VAL A 43 15.80 2.89 -9.77
CA VAL A 43 16.33 3.16 -11.12
C VAL A 43 15.99 4.58 -11.55
N ALA A 44 14.71 4.95 -11.63
CA ALA A 44 14.32 6.25 -12.17
C ALA A 44 14.76 7.42 -11.29
N MET A 45 14.54 7.33 -9.97
CA MET A 45 14.91 8.36 -9.01
C MET A 45 16.42 8.63 -8.95
N PRO A 46 17.32 7.63 -8.84
CA PRO A 46 18.75 7.89 -8.90
C PRO A 46 19.21 8.40 -10.28
N LEU A 47 18.64 7.90 -11.39
CA LEU A 47 18.96 8.44 -12.73
C LEU A 47 18.56 9.91 -12.87
N PHE A 48 17.40 10.29 -12.33
CA PHE A 48 16.98 11.68 -12.29
C PHE A 48 17.96 12.51 -11.45
N GLY A 49 18.34 12.02 -10.27
CA GLY A 49 19.30 12.71 -9.40
C GLY A 49 20.64 12.97 -10.09
N LEU A 50 21.18 11.95 -10.76
CA LEU A 50 22.40 12.06 -11.55
C LEU A 50 22.27 13.02 -12.75
N ALA A 51 21.11 13.05 -13.39
CA ALA A 51 20.87 13.91 -14.55
C ALA A 51 20.68 15.40 -14.17
N THR A 52 20.14 15.67 -12.98
CA THR A 52 19.86 17.04 -12.51
C THR A 52 21.07 17.68 -11.84
N ASP A 53 21.68 17.00 -10.86
CA ASP A 53 22.90 17.45 -10.20
C ASP A 53 23.67 16.24 -9.65
N GLU A 54 24.59 15.71 -10.47
CA GLU A 54 25.41 14.55 -10.11
C GLU A 54 26.22 14.81 -8.83
N PHE A 55 26.77 16.00 -8.65
CA PHE A 55 27.64 16.30 -7.52
C PHE A 55 26.83 16.35 -6.21
N GLU A 56 25.70 17.05 -6.20
CA GLU A 56 24.81 17.12 -5.04
C GLU A 56 24.23 15.74 -4.71
N PHE A 57 23.80 14.97 -5.72
CA PHE A 57 23.27 13.63 -5.50
C PHE A 57 24.32 12.69 -4.91
N VAL A 58 25.49 12.61 -5.53
CA VAL A 58 26.57 11.69 -5.14
C VAL A 58 27.12 12.06 -3.75
N SER A 59 27.29 13.35 -3.44
CA SER A 59 27.76 13.79 -2.12
C SER A 59 26.79 13.38 -1.00
N ARG A 60 25.48 13.57 -1.19
CA ARG A 60 24.45 13.15 -0.22
C ARG A 60 24.34 11.63 -0.10
N ALA A 61 24.52 10.91 -1.21
CA ALA A 61 24.46 9.45 -1.22
C ALA A 61 25.68 8.76 -0.58
N GLY A 62 26.74 9.49 -0.22
CA GLY A 62 27.95 8.94 0.38
C GLY A 62 29.06 8.61 -0.60
N TYR A 63 29.10 9.30 -1.75
CA TYR A 63 30.03 9.06 -2.85
C TYR A 63 29.86 7.69 -3.53
N TRP A 64 30.63 7.46 -4.58
CA TRP A 64 30.45 6.32 -5.49
C TRP A 64 30.51 4.95 -4.81
N ASP A 65 31.43 4.74 -3.87
CA ASP A 65 31.62 3.43 -3.26
C ASP A 65 30.40 3.01 -2.41
N LEU A 66 29.93 3.89 -1.52
CA LEU A 66 28.74 3.64 -0.70
C LEU A 66 27.47 3.59 -1.56
N LEU A 67 27.42 4.37 -2.62
CA LEU A 67 26.31 4.36 -3.59
C LEU A 67 26.25 3.02 -4.36
N ILE A 68 27.40 2.45 -4.72
CA ILE A 68 27.49 1.12 -5.34
C ILE A 68 27.04 0.03 -4.38
N GLU A 69 27.51 0.07 -3.13
CA GLU A 69 27.11 -0.87 -2.08
C GLU A 69 25.58 -0.83 -1.86
N PHE A 70 25.03 0.37 -1.69
CA PHE A 70 23.60 0.57 -1.51
C PHE A 70 22.80 0.03 -2.70
N GLN A 71 23.21 0.33 -3.94
CA GLN A 71 22.51 -0.16 -5.13
C GLN A 71 22.57 -1.68 -5.26
N LEU A 72 23.68 -2.31 -4.86
CA LEU A 72 23.80 -3.76 -4.83
C LEU A 72 22.79 -4.36 -3.84
N ILE A 73 22.69 -3.81 -2.62
CA ILE A 73 21.71 -4.23 -1.61
C ILE A 73 20.29 -4.07 -2.15
N ALA A 74 19.97 -2.91 -2.74
CA ALA A 74 18.66 -2.64 -3.31
C ALA A 74 18.29 -3.62 -4.44
N ALA A 75 19.25 -3.96 -5.31
CA ALA A 75 19.07 -4.94 -6.37
C ALA A 75 18.82 -6.34 -5.80
N VAL A 76 19.64 -6.80 -4.84
CA VAL A 76 19.49 -8.11 -4.19
C VAL A 76 18.12 -8.23 -3.51
N MET A 77 17.71 -7.21 -2.75
CA MET A 77 16.41 -7.21 -2.07
C MET A 77 15.23 -7.17 -3.04
N SER A 78 15.33 -6.38 -4.12
CA SER A 78 14.31 -6.33 -5.18
C SER A 78 14.16 -7.69 -5.85
N MET A 79 15.28 -8.36 -6.15
CA MET A 79 15.28 -9.70 -6.71
C MET A 79 14.75 -10.75 -5.73
N ALA A 80 15.05 -10.61 -4.44
CA ALA A 80 14.52 -11.46 -3.39
C ALA A 80 12.99 -11.33 -3.30
N LEU A 81 12.44 -10.11 -3.34
CA LEU A 81 10.98 -9.87 -3.39
C LEU A 81 10.36 -10.55 -4.62
N VAL A 82 10.93 -10.33 -5.81
CA VAL A 82 10.44 -10.94 -7.06
C VAL A 82 10.51 -12.46 -7.03
N GLY A 83 11.63 -13.03 -6.55
CA GLY A 83 11.81 -14.46 -6.37
C GLY A 83 10.79 -15.05 -5.39
N GLY A 84 10.51 -14.33 -4.30
CA GLY A 84 9.45 -14.64 -3.35
C GLY A 84 8.09 -14.71 -4.04
N ILE A 85 7.72 -13.66 -4.80
CA ILE A 85 6.46 -13.61 -5.57
C ILE A 85 6.32 -14.85 -6.46
N TRP A 86 7.37 -15.18 -7.21
CA TRP A 86 7.35 -16.34 -8.10
C TRP A 86 7.19 -17.66 -7.36
N LEU A 87 7.85 -17.85 -6.21
CA LEU A 87 7.70 -19.07 -5.42
C LEU A 87 6.32 -19.16 -4.77
N GLY A 88 5.81 -18.06 -4.22
CA GLY A 88 4.48 -17.98 -3.64
C GLY A 88 3.39 -18.27 -4.66
N ALA A 89 3.55 -17.74 -5.88
CA ALA A 89 2.62 -17.92 -6.99
C ALA A 89 2.51 -19.37 -7.49
N ARG A 90 3.49 -20.25 -7.19
CA ARG A 90 3.42 -21.68 -7.54
C ARG A 90 2.46 -22.47 -6.66
N HIS A 91 2.29 -22.07 -5.41
CA HIS A 91 1.55 -22.85 -4.42
C HIS A 91 0.05 -22.49 -4.45
N ALA A 92 -0.74 -23.29 -5.17
CA ALA A 92 -2.20 -23.21 -5.17
C ALA A 92 -2.78 -24.47 -4.54
N GLY A 93 -2.82 -24.54 -3.22
CA GLY A 93 -3.52 -25.60 -2.48
C GLY A 93 -4.86 -25.07 -1.97
N GLY A 94 -5.97 -25.61 -2.47
CA GLY A 94 -7.29 -25.32 -1.90
C GLY A 94 -8.43 -25.71 -2.83
N VAL A 95 -9.48 -26.29 -2.24
CA VAL A 95 -10.75 -26.53 -2.93
C VAL A 95 -11.41 -25.17 -3.19
N SER A 96 -11.78 -24.89 -4.44
CA SER A 96 -12.54 -23.70 -4.81
C SER A 96 -13.93 -23.76 -4.18
N ILE A 97 -14.19 -22.94 -3.17
CA ILE A 97 -15.54 -22.83 -2.59
C ILE A 97 -16.28 -21.68 -3.28
N SER A 98 -17.38 -22.01 -3.95
CA SER A 98 -18.23 -21.01 -4.61
C SER A 98 -19.01 -20.19 -3.57
N ILE A 99 -19.13 -18.88 -3.81
CA ILE A 99 -19.99 -17.99 -3.01
C ILE A 99 -21.44 -18.20 -3.44
N GLY A 100 -22.28 -18.69 -2.53
CA GLY A 100 -23.71 -18.90 -2.76
C GLY A 100 -24.49 -17.58 -2.86
N GLY A 101 -25.73 -17.63 -3.37
CA GLY A 101 -26.58 -16.43 -3.45
C GLY A 101 -26.97 -15.86 -2.07
N ARG A 102 -27.14 -16.72 -1.06
CA ARG A 102 -27.38 -16.33 0.33
C ARG A 102 -26.15 -15.65 0.94
N ASP A 103 -24.95 -16.15 0.62
CA ASP A 103 -23.68 -15.55 1.06
C ASP A 103 -23.51 -14.13 0.48
N ALA A 104 -23.89 -13.91 -0.78
CA ALA A 104 -23.80 -12.60 -1.41
C ALA A 104 -24.61 -11.52 -0.66
N LYS A 105 -25.85 -11.82 -0.24
CA LYS A 105 -26.66 -10.87 0.55
C LYS A 105 -26.05 -10.60 1.92
N ALA A 106 -25.49 -11.62 2.57
CA ALA A 106 -24.84 -11.46 3.86
C ALA A 106 -23.54 -10.64 3.75
N ILE A 107 -22.73 -10.89 2.71
CA ILE A 107 -21.52 -10.11 2.40
C ILE A 107 -21.90 -8.65 2.13
N PHE A 108 -22.97 -8.39 1.37
CA PHE A 108 -23.47 -7.03 1.14
C PHE A 108 -23.87 -6.34 2.45
N GLY A 109 -24.63 -7.02 3.32
CA GLY A 109 -25.04 -6.48 4.61
C GLY A 109 -23.85 -6.14 5.52
N VAL A 110 -22.84 -7.01 5.57
CA VAL A 110 -21.60 -6.76 6.32
C VAL A 110 -20.81 -5.60 5.71
N ALA A 111 -20.68 -5.55 4.38
CA ALA A 111 -20.02 -4.44 3.70
C ALA A 111 -20.73 -3.11 3.99
N ALA A 112 -22.06 -3.10 3.96
CA ALA A 112 -22.85 -1.91 4.25
C ALA A 112 -22.67 -1.43 5.69
N PHE A 113 -22.70 -2.36 6.66
CA PHE A 113 -22.47 -2.04 8.06
C PHE A 113 -21.07 -1.46 8.32
N ILE A 114 -20.03 -2.11 7.80
CA ILE A 114 -18.63 -1.68 7.98
C ILE A 114 -18.39 -0.32 7.30
N GLY A 115 -18.93 -0.13 6.09
CA GLY A 115 -18.82 1.13 5.36
C GLY A 115 -19.56 2.28 6.05
N ALA A 116 -20.74 2.01 6.60
CA ALA A 116 -21.48 2.98 7.41
C ALA A 116 -20.71 3.36 8.68
N LEU A 117 -20.18 2.38 9.41
CA LEU A 117 -19.37 2.61 10.61
C LEU A 117 -18.15 3.49 10.30
N GLY A 118 -17.44 3.22 9.21
CA GLY A 118 -16.30 4.05 8.80
C GLY A 118 -16.71 5.47 8.38
N SER A 119 -17.84 5.62 7.71
CA SER A 119 -18.37 6.93 7.33
C SER A 119 -18.76 7.76 8.56
N VAL A 120 -19.42 7.13 9.55
CA VAL A 120 -19.78 7.76 10.82
C VAL A 120 -18.53 8.17 11.61
N ALA A 121 -17.53 7.29 11.70
CA ALA A 121 -16.27 7.61 12.39
C ALA A 121 -15.54 8.80 11.73
N TRP A 122 -15.54 8.88 10.40
CA TRP A 122 -14.97 10.01 9.67
C TRP A 122 -15.74 11.32 9.93
N ILE A 123 -17.08 11.27 9.90
CA ILE A 123 -17.93 12.44 10.20
C ILE A 123 -17.69 12.91 11.65
N ALA A 124 -17.63 11.98 12.61
CA ALA A 124 -17.34 12.31 14.01
C ALA A 124 -15.99 13.04 14.14
N GLY A 125 -14.94 12.54 13.47
CA GLY A 125 -13.64 13.20 13.44
C GLY A 125 -13.66 14.61 12.81
N ILE A 126 -14.53 14.85 11.82
CA ILE A 126 -14.73 16.19 11.24
C ILE A 126 -15.46 17.12 12.22
N ILE A 127 -16.49 16.62 12.91
CA ILE A 127 -17.24 17.40 13.90
C ILE A 127 -16.32 17.82 15.05
N ASN A 128 -15.49 16.90 15.54
CA ASN A 128 -14.57 17.13 16.66
C ASN A 128 -13.56 18.26 16.40
N VAL A 129 -13.14 18.46 15.15
CA VAL A 129 -12.20 19.53 14.77
C VAL A 129 -12.88 20.86 14.45
N GLY A 130 -14.20 20.98 14.65
CA GLY A 130 -14.95 22.21 14.37
C GLY A 130 -15.58 22.28 12.98
N GLY A 131 -15.75 21.13 12.31
CA GLY A 131 -16.42 21.03 11.01
C GLY A 131 -15.48 20.98 9.80
N PHE A 132 -16.06 20.87 8.61
CA PHE A 132 -15.32 20.59 7.36
C PHE A 132 -14.30 21.68 7.00
N GLY A 133 -14.67 22.95 7.21
CA GLY A 133 -13.79 24.09 6.97
C GLY A 133 -12.57 24.09 7.89
N ALA A 134 -12.74 23.76 9.17
CA ALA A 134 -11.61 23.65 10.09
C ALA A 134 -10.74 22.40 9.81
N ALA A 135 -11.38 21.28 9.47
CA ALA A 135 -10.69 20.04 9.12
C ALA A 135 -9.76 20.24 7.90
N TYR A 136 -10.27 20.83 6.82
CA TYR A 136 -9.58 20.93 5.54
C TYR A 136 -9.17 22.37 5.17
N GLY A 137 -9.23 23.32 6.09
CA GLY A 137 -8.82 24.72 5.89
C GLY A 137 -7.32 24.97 6.08
N ARG A 138 -6.54 23.91 6.30
CA ARG A 138 -5.08 23.97 6.39
C ARG A 138 -4.45 22.85 5.57
N ALA A 139 -3.24 23.10 5.07
CA ALA A 139 -2.44 22.09 4.40
C ALA A 139 -2.30 20.85 5.29
N TYR A 140 -2.44 19.66 4.69
CA TYR A 140 -2.42 18.38 5.39
C TYR A 140 -3.56 18.16 6.41
N GLY A 141 -4.60 18.99 6.35
CA GLY A 141 -5.79 18.91 7.18
C GLY A 141 -6.56 17.57 7.08
N GLY A 142 -7.41 17.34 8.06
CA GLY A 142 -8.29 16.18 8.16
C GLY A 142 -9.05 16.18 9.48
N GLY A 143 -10.07 15.32 9.58
CA GLY A 143 -10.75 15.05 10.84
C GLY A 143 -9.79 14.41 11.86
N TRP A 144 -10.03 14.66 13.14
CA TRP A 144 -9.22 14.14 14.24
C TRP A 144 -10.11 13.65 15.38
N ASP A 145 -9.64 12.61 16.05
CA ASP A 145 -10.21 12.09 17.29
C ASP A 145 -9.06 11.57 18.16
N ASP A 146 -9.15 11.77 19.47
CA ASP A 146 -8.14 11.33 20.44
C ASP A 146 -8.14 9.81 20.60
N SER A 147 -9.27 9.16 20.32
CA SER A 147 -9.35 7.71 20.17
C SER A 147 -8.75 7.27 18.85
N GLY A 148 -7.60 6.63 18.94
CA GLY A 148 -6.96 5.98 17.80
C GLY A 148 -7.90 4.99 17.08
N TYR A 149 -8.84 4.35 17.80
CA TYR A 149 -9.81 3.45 17.17
C TYR A 149 -10.79 4.18 16.26
N VAL A 150 -11.32 5.34 16.68
CA VAL A 150 -12.23 6.14 15.84
C VAL A 150 -11.51 6.64 14.60
N ARG A 151 -10.27 7.13 14.78
CA ARG A 151 -9.44 7.61 13.68
C ARG A 151 -9.13 6.53 12.65
N GLU A 152 -8.82 5.31 13.08
CA GLU A 152 -8.58 4.21 12.14
C GLU A 152 -9.89 3.62 11.59
N ALA A 153 -10.99 3.67 12.34
CA ALA A 153 -12.31 3.24 11.87
C ALA A 153 -12.76 4.04 10.65
N ALA A 154 -12.36 5.31 10.52
CA ALA A 154 -12.62 6.12 9.32
C ALA A 154 -12.11 5.48 8.01
N GLN A 155 -11.14 4.55 8.09
CA GLN A 155 -10.60 3.83 6.93
C GLN A 155 -11.36 2.53 6.63
N LEU A 156 -12.38 2.14 7.41
CA LEU A 156 -13.14 0.89 7.21
C LEU A 156 -13.83 0.81 5.84
N GLY A 157 -14.10 1.95 5.21
CA GLY A 157 -14.57 2.00 3.82
C GLY A 157 -13.66 1.26 2.83
N PHE A 158 -12.36 1.23 3.11
CA PHE A 158 -11.37 0.46 2.35
C PHE A 158 -11.59 -1.04 2.38
N VAL A 159 -12.17 -1.56 3.47
CA VAL A 159 -12.56 -2.98 3.60
C VAL A 159 -13.96 -3.21 3.02
N ALA A 160 -14.87 -2.26 3.25
CA ALA A 160 -16.26 -2.35 2.79
C ALA A 160 -16.36 -2.40 1.27
N ALA A 161 -15.62 -1.57 0.54
CA ALA A 161 -15.71 -1.50 -0.93
C ALA A 161 -15.36 -2.84 -1.62
N PRO A 162 -14.23 -3.52 -1.33
CA PRO A 162 -13.94 -4.84 -1.87
C PRO A 162 -14.99 -5.91 -1.55
N LEU A 163 -15.54 -5.90 -0.32
CA LEU A 163 -16.62 -6.81 0.07
C LEU A 163 -17.90 -6.55 -0.72
N LEU A 164 -18.27 -5.28 -0.88
CA LEU A 164 -19.45 -4.88 -1.62
C LEU A 164 -19.34 -5.27 -3.10
N VAL A 165 -18.18 -5.04 -3.72
CA VAL A 165 -17.91 -5.46 -5.10
C VAL A 165 -17.99 -6.98 -5.24
N LEU A 166 -17.41 -7.74 -4.31
CA LEU A 166 -17.50 -9.21 -4.30
C LEU A 166 -18.96 -9.69 -4.19
N SER A 167 -19.77 -9.04 -3.38
CA SER A 167 -21.20 -9.39 -3.20
C SER A 167 -22.01 -9.31 -4.50
N ARG A 168 -21.57 -8.49 -5.45
CA ARG A 168 -22.23 -8.26 -6.75
C ARG A 168 -21.66 -9.05 -7.91
N ARG A 169 -20.69 -9.94 -7.67
CA ARG A 169 -19.97 -10.69 -8.70
C ARG A 169 -20.87 -11.39 -9.73
N LYS A 170 -21.99 -11.99 -9.31
CA LYS A 170 -22.90 -12.74 -10.22
C LYS A 170 -23.93 -11.85 -10.92
N GLY A 171 -24.27 -10.69 -10.34
CA GLY A 171 -25.36 -9.83 -10.83
C GLY A 171 -24.90 -8.54 -11.49
N GLY A 172 -23.60 -8.24 -11.44
CA GLY A 172 -23.06 -6.94 -11.84
C GLY A 172 -23.32 -5.85 -10.81
N MET A 173 -22.63 -4.72 -10.97
CA MET A 173 -22.79 -3.53 -10.14
C MET A 173 -23.88 -2.63 -10.71
N ARG A 174 -24.87 -2.27 -9.89
CA ARG A 174 -25.88 -1.24 -10.23
C ARG A 174 -25.36 0.15 -9.88
N THR A 175 -26.00 1.19 -10.41
CA THR A 175 -25.66 2.60 -10.07
C THR A 175 -25.71 2.86 -8.56
N GLN A 176 -26.70 2.29 -7.87
CA GLN A 176 -26.82 2.39 -6.40
C GLN A 176 -25.65 1.74 -5.67
N ASP A 177 -25.14 0.60 -6.17
CA ASP A 177 -23.98 -0.06 -5.58
C ASP A 177 -22.72 0.81 -5.76
N TRP A 178 -22.57 1.45 -6.92
CA TRP A 178 -21.47 2.40 -7.17
C TRP A 178 -21.54 3.65 -6.29
N MET A 179 -22.74 4.22 -6.11
CA MET A 179 -22.94 5.33 -5.17
C MET A 179 -22.54 4.91 -3.75
N LEU A 180 -22.87 3.70 -3.34
CA LEU A 180 -22.53 3.21 -2.02
C LEU A 180 -21.02 2.96 -1.86
N VAL A 181 -20.33 2.41 -2.87
CA VAL A 181 -18.87 2.35 -2.91
C VAL A 181 -18.26 3.75 -2.77
N PHE A 182 -18.78 4.72 -3.51
CA PHE A 182 -18.29 6.09 -3.48
C PHE A 182 -18.43 6.70 -2.07
N VAL A 183 -19.59 6.54 -1.42
CA VAL A 183 -19.81 6.98 -0.04
C VAL A 183 -18.80 6.33 0.91
N PHE A 184 -18.55 5.02 0.79
CA PHE A 184 -17.59 4.33 1.66
C PHE A 184 -16.15 4.75 1.42
N LEU A 185 -15.77 5.07 0.18
CA LEU A 185 -14.43 5.55 -0.13
C LEU A 185 -14.26 7.06 0.04
N LEU A 186 -15.34 7.80 0.27
CA LEU A 186 -15.33 9.25 0.42
C LEU A 186 -14.33 9.74 1.47
N PRO A 187 -14.21 9.13 2.68
CA PRO A 187 -13.18 9.51 3.65
C PRO A 187 -11.76 9.48 3.07
N LEU A 188 -11.42 8.41 2.34
CA LEU A 188 -10.09 8.27 1.72
C LEU A 188 -9.88 9.21 0.55
N LEU A 189 -10.91 9.41 -0.27
CA LEU A 189 -10.86 10.31 -1.43
C LEU A 189 -10.71 11.77 -0.99
N VAL A 190 -11.49 12.20 0.00
CA VAL A 190 -11.37 13.57 0.54
C VAL A 190 -10.03 13.74 1.23
N GLN A 191 -9.60 12.78 2.06
CA GLN A 191 -8.29 12.86 2.72
C GLN A 191 -7.12 12.83 1.72
N GLY A 192 -7.27 12.10 0.62
CA GLY A 192 -6.26 11.97 -0.42
C GLY A 192 -6.17 13.20 -1.31
N LEU A 193 -7.32 13.71 -1.78
CA LEU A 193 -7.40 14.83 -2.71
C LEU A 193 -7.34 16.17 -1.99
N LEU A 194 -8.19 16.45 -1.00
CA LEU A 194 -8.16 17.72 -0.27
C LEU A 194 -7.05 17.78 0.78
N GLY A 195 -6.62 16.63 1.30
CA GLY A 195 -5.48 16.56 2.21
C GLY A 195 -4.13 16.39 1.51
N ALA A 196 -4.11 16.30 0.18
CA ALA A 196 -2.93 16.05 -0.65
C ALA A 196 -2.07 14.86 -0.17
N ARG A 197 -2.72 13.75 0.20
CA ARG A 197 -2.05 12.56 0.74
C ARG A 197 -2.01 11.44 -0.29
N ARG A 198 -0.80 11.10 -0.76
CA ARG A 198 -0.55 10.01 -1.72
C ARG A 198 -1.13 8.65 -1.27
N GLY A 199 -0.95 8.30 0.01
CA GLY A 199 -1.38 7.01 0.55
C GLY A 199 -2.89 6.77 0.38
N PRO A 200 -3.76 7.60 0.99
CA PRO A 200 -5.22 7.48 0.84
C PRO A 200 -5.71 7.49 -0.61
N THR A 201 -5.17 8.35 -1.48
CA THR A 201 -5.55 8.40 -2.90
C THR A 201 -5.23 7.08 -3.60
N PHE A 202 -4.01 6.56 -3.41
CA PHE A 202 -3.60 5.27 -3.97
C PHE A 202 -4.45 4.13 -3.44
N LEU A 203 -4.75 4.10 -2.14
CA LEU A 203 -5.60 3.08 -1.54
C LEU A 203 -7.00 3.05 -2.14
N ALA A 204 -7.63 4.20 -2.30
CA ALA A 204 -8.97 4.30 -2.86
C ALA A 204 -9.01 3.81 -4.32
N ILE A 205 -8.10 4.32 -5.17
CA ILE A 205 -8.07 4.00 -6.60
C ILE A 205 -7.66 2.55 -6.83
N THR A 206 -6.51 2.14 -6.28
CA THR A 206 -5.98 0.78 -6.47
C THR A 206 -6.86 -0.25 -5.80
N GLY A 207 -7.40 0.03 -4.62
CA GLY A 207 -8.28 -0.89 -3.89
C GLY A 207 -9.58 -1.15 -4.65
N LEU A 208 -10.20 -0.10 -5.18
CA LEU A 208 -11.41 -0.25 -5.99
C LEU A 208 -11.12 -0.97 -7.32
N THR A 209 -10.06 -0.58 -8.01
CA THR A 209 -9.68 -1.19 -9.29
C THR A 209 -9.33 -2.67 -9.10
N ALA A 210 -8.56 -3.01 -8.07
CA ALA A 210 -8.22 -4.39 -7.72
C ALA A 210 -9.49 -5.19 -7.41
N SER A 211 -10.39 -4.64 -6.61
CA SER A 211 -11.66 -5.28 -6.27
C SER A 211 -12.49 -5.59 -7.51
N TYR A 212 -12.64 -4.60 -8.40
CA TYR A 212 -13.39 -4.75 -9.65
C TYR A 212 -12.76 -5.80 -10.57
N VAL A 213 -11.45 -5.73 -10.79
CA VAL A 213 -10.77 -6.63 -11.72
C VAL A 213 -10.71 -8.06 -11.18
N LEU A 214 -10.47 -8.25 -9.89
CA LEU A 214 -10.43 -9.58 -9.29
C LEU A 214 -11.82 -10.24 -9.26
N ALA A 215 -12.88 -9.46 -9.01
CA ALA A 215 -14.24 -9.96 -8.95
C ALA A 215 -14.81 -10.28 -10.35
N PHE A 216 -14.67 -9.36 -11.31
CA PHE A 216 -15.31 -9.47 -12.63
C PHE A 216 -14.38 -9.99 -13.73
N ARG A 217 -13.06 -9.98 -13.52
CA ARG A 217 -12.03 -10.43 -14.46
C ARG A 217 -12.19 -9.89 -15.89
N PRO A 218 -12.36 -8.56 -16.07
CA PRO A 218 -12.34 -7.97 -17.39
C PRO A 218 -10.97 -8.22 -18.04
N ARG A 219 -10.96 -8.39 -19.37
CA ARG A 219 -9.71 -8.42 -20.13
C ARG A 219 -9.20 -6.99 -20.29
N ILE A 220 -8.14 -6.65 -19.57
CA ILE A 220 -7.51 -5.33 -19.65
C ILE A 220 -6.26 -5.44 -20.53
N PRO A 221 -6.14 -4.67 -21.62
CA PRO A 221 -4.93 -4.65 -22.43
C PRO A 221 -3.77 -4.02 -21.66
N PHE A 222 -2.55 -4.48 -21.94
CA PHE A 222 -1.34 -4.02 -21.25
C PHE A 222 -1.19 -2.51 -21.30
N LEU A 223 -1.39 -1.94 -22.49
CA LEU A 223 -1.23 -0.51 -22.72
C LEU A 223 -2.14 0.31 -21.79
N LEU A 224 -3.42 -0.07 -21.66
CA LEU A 224 -4.36 0.62 -20.76
C LEU A 224 -3.94 0.49 -19.29
N ALA A 225 -3.47 -0.69 -18.88
CA ALA A 225 -3.01 -0.90 -17.51
C ALA A 225 -1.77 -0.05 -17.20
N SER A 226 -0.80 -0.04 -18.11
CA SER A 226 0.44 0.72 -17.97
C SER A 226 0.19 2.23 -18.01
N THR A 227 -0.67 2.72 -18.90
CA THR A 227 -1.01 4.16 -18.94
C THR A 227 -1.79 4.59 -17.69
N ALA A 228 -2.72 3.77 -17.20
CA ALA A 228 -3.42 4.04 -15.95
C ALA A 228 -2.48 4.05 -14.74
N ALA A 229 -1.57 3.08 -14.63
CA ALA A 229 -0.57 3.03 -13.57
C ALA A 229 0.36 4.24 -13.61
N PHE A 230 0.81 4.64 -14.80
CA PHE A 230 1.63 5.83 -15.00
C PHE A 230 0.89 7.11 -14.62
N ALA A 231 -0.36 7.27 -15.03
CA ALA A 231 -1.19 8.42 -14.67
C ALA A 231 -1.43 8.51 -13.16
N ILE A 232 -1.67 7.38 -12.48
CA ILE A 232 -1.77 7.32 -11.01
C ILE A 232 -0.43 7.75 -10.38
N GLY A 233 0.70 7.27 -10.90
CA GLY A 233 2.02 7.68 -10.43
C GLY A 233 2.26 9.18 -10.54
N ILE A 234 1.95 9.79 -11.70
CA ILE A 234 2.01 11.24 -11.90
C ILE A 234 1.10 11.98 -10.92
N LEU A 235 -0.15 11.51 -10.75
CA LEU A 235 -1.08 12.11 -9.80
C LEU A 235 -0.51 12.09 -8.37
N MET A 236 0.14 10.99 -7.95
CA MET A 236 0.74 10.91 -6.62
C MET A 236 1.88 11.91 -6.45
N LEU A 237 2.74 12.07 -7.45
CA LEU A 237 3.83 13.05 -7.42
C LEU A 237 3.30 14.48 -7.42
N TRP A 238 2.30 14.78 -8.26
CA TRP A 238 1.66 16.08 -8.34
C TRP A 238 0.98 16.49 -7.03
N LEU A 239 0.26 15.58 -6.37
CA LEU A 239 -0.35 15.83 -5.07
C LEU A 239 0.71 16.21 -4.02
N VAL A 240 1.85 15.53 -4.02
CA VAL A 240 2.92 15.83 -3.06
C VAL A 240 3.60 17.17 -3.37
N ALA A 241 3.87 17.46 -4.65
CA ALA A 241 4.44 18.74 -5.07
C ALA A 241 3.55 19.92 -4.66
N ASN A 242 2.23 19.79 -4.81
CA ASN A 242 1.25 20.85 -4.52
C ASN A 242 0.67 20.77 -3.09
N ARG A 243 1.20 19.91 -2.21
CA ARG A 243 0.58 19.64 -0.89
C ARG A 243 0.40 20.86 0.00
N GLY A 244 1.26 21.87 -0.16
CA GLY A 244 1.21 23.11 0.61
C GLY A 244 0.19 24.13 0.10
N ALA A 245 -0.40 23.89 -1.08
CA ALA A 245 -1.39 24.73 -1.74
C ALA A 245 -2.79 24.09 -1.81
N ILE A 246 -2.90 22.78 -1.59
CA ILE A 246 -4.17 22.06 -1.62
C ILE A 246 -4.80 22.07 -0.23
N TYR A 247 -5.73 23.00 -0.01
CA TYR A 247 -6.65 23.05 1.13
C TYR A 247 -7.77 24.07 0.83
N LEU A 248 -8.87 24.02 1.59
CA LEU A 248 -10.00 24.93 1.41
C LEU A 248 -9.62 26.36 1.81
N GLY A 249 -9.92 27.32 0.94
CA GLY A 249 -9.56 28.73 1.14
C GLY A 249 -8.09 29.04 0.85
N SER A 250 -7.37 28.17 0.14
CA SER A 250 -6.02 28.45 -0.32
C SER A 250 -6.03 29.37 -1.55
N ASP A 251 -5.32 30.49 -1.47
CA ASP A 251 -5.04 31.38 -2.61
C ASP A 251 -3.73 31.02 -3.33
N LYS A 252 -3.05 29.95 -2.90
CA LYS A 252 -1.77 29.55 -3.49
C LYS A 252 -1.97 28.91 -4.87
N PRO A 253 -1.13 29.24 -5.86
CA PRO A 253 -1.22 28.61 -7.18
C PRO A 253 -0.89 27.11 -7.10
N LEU A 254 -1.51 26.34 -8.01
CA LEU A 254 -1.29 24.89 -8.21
C LEU A 254 -0.40 24.65 -9.44
N ASP A 255 0.71 25.37 -9.51
CA ASP A 255 1.63 25.42 -10.65
C ASP A 255 2.86 24.53 -10.49
N SER A 256 3.01 23.87 -9.33
CA SER A 256 4.15 23.02 -9.04
C SER A 256 4.11 21.74 -9.90
N PRO A 257 5.11 21.51 -10.78
CA PRO A 257 5.12 20.33 -11.64
C PRO A 257 5.42 19.07 -10.81
N ALA A 258 4.97 17.90 -11.29
CA ALA A 258 5.23 16.62 -10.63
C ALA A 258 6.74 16.32 -10.47
N SER A 259 7.59 16.86 -11.36
CA SER A 259 9.05 16.73 -11.29
C SER A 259 9.67 17.42 -10.08
N GLN A 260 9.04 18.46 -9.53
CA GLN A 260 9.57 19.18 -8.36
C GLN A 260 9.73 18.26 -7.14
N MET A 261 8.92 17.21 -7.04
CA MET A 261 9.09 16.20 -5.99
C MET A 261 10.40 15.41 -6.16
N LEU A 262 10.86 15.19 -7.39
CA LEU A 262 12.12 14.50 -7.67
C LEU A 262 13.33 15.38 -7.36
N GLU A 263 13.18 16.70 -7.49
CA GLU A 263 14.19 17.71 -7.13
C GLU A 263 14.27 17.96 -5.61
N ASN A 264 13.26 17.52 -4.85
CA ASN A 264 13.27 17.66 -3.40
C ASN A 264 14.17 16.60 -2.73
N TRP A 265 15.47 16.86 -2.74
CA TRP A 265 16.50 16.00 -2.16
C TRP A 265 16.25 15.63 -0.69
N SER A 266 15.64 16.53 0.09
CA SER A 266 15.42 16.35 1.53
C SER A 266 14.40 15.25 1.86
N GLY A 267 13.45 15.01 0.96
CA GLY A 267 12.41 13.99 1.06
C GLY A 267 12.64 12.78 0.15
N ASN A 268 13.80 12.70 -0.51
CA ASN A 268 14.10 11.66 -1.48
C ASN A 268 14.28 10.30 -0.80
N GLU A 269 13.38 9.36 -1.09
CA GLU A 269 13.35 8.06 -0.43
C GLU A 269 14.59 7.20 -0.74
N TYR A 270 15.21 7.37 -1.91
CA TYR A 270 16.45 6.68 -2.27
C TYR A 270 17.62 7.16 -1.40
N LEU A 271 17.79 8.47 -1.26
CA LEU A 271 18.85 9.05 -0.41
C LEU A 271 18.66 8.68 1.06
N LEU A 272 17.43 8.72 1.56
CA LEU A 272 17.10 8.26 2.91
C LEU A 272 17.45 6.79 3.13
N SER A 273 17.08 5.92 2.18
CA SER A 273 17.43 4.50 2.24
C SER A 273 18.94 4.29 2.30
N SER A 274 19.70 5.01 1.45
CA SER A 274 21.17 4.95 1.43
C SER A 274 21.77 5.42 2.75
N ALA A 275 21.28 6.54 3.29
CA ALA A 275 21.71 7.08 4.57
C ALA A 275 21.51 6.09 5.73
N ILE A 276 20.39 5.36 5.72
CA ILE A 276 20.09 4.33 6.72
C ILE A 276 21.02 3.12 6.57
N VAL A 277 21.28 2.66 5.35
CA VAL A 277 22.23 1.55 5.13
C VAL A 277 23.60 1.92 5.68
N ARG A 278 24.09 3.12 5.39
CA ARG A 278 25.35 3.65 5.91
C ARG A 278 25.35 3.75 7.44
N TYR A 279 24.26 4.23 8.03
CA TYR A 279 24.10 4.31 9.48
C TYR A 279 24.19 2.93 10.14
N VAL A 280 23.46 1.93 9.63
CA VAL A 280 23.49 0.56 10.15
C VAL A 280 24.88 -0.05 9.99
N SER A 281 25.55 0.18 8.86
CA SER A 281 26.92 -0.29 8.64
C SER A 281 27.93 0.37 9.58
N ALA A 282 27.71 1.62 9.98
CA ALA A 282 28.60 2.35 10.89
C ALA A 282 28.38 1.99 12.37
N VAL A 283 27.12 1.82 12.79
CA VAL A 283 26.75 1.50 14.18
C VAL A 283 26.85 0.00 14.46
N GLY A 284 26.70 -0.84 13.44
CA GLY A 284 26.91 -2.29 13.52
C GLY A 284 25.71 -3.09 14.01
N GLU A 285 24.61 -2.46 14.43
CA GLU A 285 23.45 -3.16 15.01
C GLU A 285 22.12 -2.76 14.36
N PRO A 286 21.42 -3.69 13.66
CA PRO A 286 20.02 -3.51 13.28
C PRO A 286 19.08 -3.75 14.49
N PHE A 287 17.82 -3.37 14.37
CA PHE A 287 16.83 -3.54 15.46
C PHE A 287 16.34 -4.98 15.67
N TYR A 288 16.65 -5.90 14.76
CA TYR A 288 16.18 -7.30 14.75
C TYR A 288 14.65 -7.45 14.88
N GLY A 289 13.88 -6.50 14.34
CA GLY A 289 12.42 -6.48 14.43
C GLY A 289 11.84 -6.00 15.76
N LYS A 290 12.67 -5.67 16.76
CA LYS A 290 12.20 -5.20 18.08
C LYS A 290 11.41 -3.89 17.96
N ARG A 291 11.86 -2.96 17.10
CA ARG A 291 11.18 -1.68 16.86
C ARG A 291 9.78 -1.89 16.29
N ILE A 292 9.66 -2.76 15.27
CA ILE A 292 8.35 -3.13 14.70
C ILE A 292 7.42 -3.69 15.78
N LEU A 293 7.90 -4.66 16.58
CA LEU A 293 7.10 -5.29 17.63
C LEU A 293 6.66 -4.28 18.69
N ALA A 294 7.57 -3.44 19.16
CA ALA A 294 7.29 -2.38 20.11
C ALA A 294 6.23 -1.40 19.58
N HIS A 295 6.37 -0.95 18.33
CA HIS A 295 5.42 -0.04 17.72
C HIS A 295 4.04 -0.69 17.50
N MET A 296 3.99 -1.97 17.09
CA MET A 296 2.73 -2.70 16.95
C MET A 296 2.03 -2.89 18.31
N ALA A 297 2.77 -3.25 19.36
CA ALA A 297 2.22 -3.37 20.71
C ALA A 297 1.64 -2.04 21.20
N GLY A 298 2.38 -0.94 21.01
CA GLY A 298 1.91 0.39 21.40
C GLY A 298 0.71 0.88 20.60
N ARG A 299 0.47 0.38 19.38
CA ARG A 299 -0.70 0.77 18.57
C ARG A 299 -2.00 0.09 19.00
N ILE A 300 -1.93 -1.03 19.73
CA ILE A 300 -3.13 -1.79 20.13
C ILE A 300 -3.96 -1.00 21.13
N VAL A 301 -3.32 -0.36 22.12
CA VAL A 301 -4.00 0.36 23.21
C VAL A 301 -4.05 1.85 22.88
N PRO A 302 -5.22 2.53 22.93
CA PRO A 302 -5.28 3.98 22.74
C PRO A 302 -4.47 4.74 23.79
N SER A 303 -3.84 5.84 23.37
CA SER A 303 -3.09 6.70 24.32
C SER A 303 -4.01 7.31 25.39
N ALA A 304 -5.32 7.41 25.13
CA ALA A 304 -6.31 7.84 26.12
C ALA A 304 -6.42 6.88 27.32
N ILE A 305 -6.12 5.58 27.12
CA ILE A 305 -6.15 4.56 28.18
C ILE A 305 -4.76 4.39 28.80
N TRP A 306 -3.72 4.44 27.97
CA TRP A 306 -2.32 4.29 28.41
C TRP A 306 -1.43 5.37 27.79
N PRO A 307 -1.33 6.55 28.42
CA PRO A 307 -0.59 7.69 27.86
C PRO A 307 0.91 7.43 27.67
N THR A 308 1.55 6.70 28.60
CA THR A 308 2.98 6.37 28.61
C THR A 308 3.33 5.09 27.84
N LYS A 309 2.37 4.48 27.11
CA LYS A 309 2.58 3.17 26.47
C LYS A 309 3.84 3.06 25.61
N TYR A 310 4.19 4.11 24.86
CA TYR A 310 5.35 4.04 23.98
C TYR A 310 6.66 4.07 24.76
N THR A 311 6.76 4.90 25.82
CA THR A 311 7.95 4.93 26.69
C THR A 311 8.11 3.62 27.45
N ASP A 312 7.00 3.09 27.98
CA ASP A 312 7.00 1.87 28.79
C ASP A 312 7.38 0.65 27.94
N ILE A 313 6.86 0.56 26.71
CA ILE A 313 7.17 -0.53 25.79
C ILE A 313 8.62 -0.43 25.29
N VAL A 314 9.09 0.77 24.91
CA VAL A 314 10.49 0.98 24.47
C VAL A 314 11.46 0.53 25.57
N ALA A 315 11.21 0.94 26.82
CA ALA A 315 12.00 0.51 27.97
C ALA A 315 11.96 -1.01 28.16
N ALA A 316 10.78 -1.65 28.05
CA ALA A 316 10.64 -3.10 28.17
C ALA A 316 11.36 -3.89 27.08
N PHE A 317 11.51 -3.32 25.87
CA PHE A 317 12.24 -3.93 24.77
C PHE A 317 13.74 -3.58 24.78
N GLY A 318 14.20 -2.76 25.74
CA GLY A 318 15.58 -2.30 25.84
C GLY A 318 16.01 -1.45 24.63
N LEU A 319 15.09 -0.65 24.11
CA LEU A 319 15.34 0.25 22.98
C LEU A 319 15.61 1.67 23.51
N ASP A 320 16.53 2.38 22.89
CA ASP A 320 16.80 3.80 23.17
C ASP A 320 16.35 4.66 21.98
N ILE A 321 15.04 4.71 21.77
CA ILE A 321 14.40 5.41 20.65
C ILE A 321 13.07 6.04 21.08
N ASP A 322 12.64 7.09 20.39
CA ASP A 322 11.30 7.67 20.56
C ASP A 322 10.36 7.20 19.45
N LEU A 323 9.45 6.26 19.75
CA LEU A 323 8.45 5.77 18.79
C LEU A 323 7.41 6.83 18.38
N THR A 324 7.28 7.93 19.14
CA THR A 324 6.35 9.02 18.80
C THR A 324 6.91 9.93 17.72
N GLN A 325 8.23 9.93 17.53
CA GLN A 325 8.92 10.71 16.51
C GLN A 325 9.41 9.82 15.38
N GLN A 326 8.91 10.08 14.16
CA GLN A 326 9.29 9.35 12.94
C GLN A 326 9.27 7.82 13.09
N ALA A 327 8.37 7.29 13.94
CA ALA A 327 8.27 5.87 14.25
C ALA A 327 9.57 5.23 14.79
N GLY A 328 10.38 5.99 15.52
CA GLY A 328 11.62 5.51 16.15
C GLY A 328 12.82 5.42 15.21
N ILE A 329 12.76 6.05 14.03
CA ILE A 329 13.93 6.18 13.14
C ILE A 329 14.89 7.22 13.75
N PRO A 330 16.16 6.88 14.02
CA PRO A 330 17.11 7.78 14.70
C PRO A 330 17.70 8.81 13.74
N VAL A 331 16.88 9.77 13.29
CA VAL A 331 17.26 10.74 12.24
C VAL A 331 18.45 11.60 12.60
N ASP A 332 18.57 12.03 13.86
CA ASP A 332 19.72 12.84 14.29
C ASP A 332 21.02 12.03 14.30
N SER A 333 20.95 10.75 14.69
CA SER A 333 22.09 9.84 14.60
C SER A 333 22.47 9.54 13.15
N ILE A 334 21.48 9.35 12.26
CA ILE A 334 21.70 9.22 10.82
C ILE A 334 22.38 10.48 10.26
N ALA A 335 21.92 11.66 10.65
CA ALA A 335 22.52 12.93 10.23
C ALA A 335 23.96 13.08 10.72
N THR A 336 24.26 12.61 11.93
CA THR A 336 25.63 12.61 12.49
C THR A 336 26.58 11.74 11.69
N VAL A 337 26.13 10.56 11.24
CA VAL A 337 26.94 9.64 10.43
C VAL A 337 27.06 10.10 8.98
N THR A 338 25.99 10.68 8.43
CA THR A 338 25.91 10.95 6.99
C THR A 338 26.22 12.39 6.60
N GLY A 339 26.21 13.32 7.57
CA GLY A 339 26.31 14.77 7.32
C GLY A 339 25.05 15.37 6.70
N TRP A 340 23.97 14.60 6.54
CA TRP A 340 22.75 15.01 5.85
C TRP A 340 21.52 14.85 6.75
N ARG A 341 20.75 15.93 6.91
CA ARG A 341 19.51 15.93 7.68
C ARG A 341 18.30 15.65 6.78
N VAL A 342 17.61 14.59 7.13
CA VAL A 342 16.41 14.10 6.44
C VAL A 342 15.21 15.00 6.79
N ALA A 343 14.35 15.30 5.81
CA ALA A 343 13.14 16.05 6.07
C ALA A 343 12.16 15.27 6.96
N ASN A 344 11.49 15.98 7.87
CA ASN A 344 10.41 15.40 8.66
C ASN A 344 9.31 14.81 7.77
N GLY A 345 8.96 13.55 8.02
CA GLY A 345 7.95 12.83 7.25
C GLY A 345 8.44 12.18 5.96
N ALA A 346 9.75 12.22 5.68
CA ALA A 346 10.36 11.33 4.70
C ALA A 346 10.25 9.88 5.17
N ALA A 347 10.25 8.93 4.23
CA ALA A 347 10.09 7.53 4.56
C ALA A 347 11.15 6.67 3.85
N PRO A 348 11.70 5.66 4.53
CA PRO A 348 12.88 4.92 4.07
C PRO A 348 12.59 3.87 2.99
N GLY A 349 11.33 3.65 2.61
CA GLY A 349 10.94 2.65 1.62
C GLY A 349 11.34 1.23 2.02
N LEU A 350 11.25 0.30 1.06
CA LEU A 350 11.51 -1.12 1.31
C LEU A 350 12.94 -1.37 1.82
N VAL A 351 13.95 -0.86 1.10
CA VAL A 351 15.36 -1.18 1.36
C VAL A 351 15.83 -0.59 2.69
N GLY A 352 15.63 0.71 2.90
CA GLY A 352 16.09 1.37 4.13
C GLY A 352 15.42 0.77 5.37
N ASP A 353 14.11 0.58 5.35
CA ASP A 353 13.38 0.10 6.53
C ASP A 353 13.75 -1.36 6.86
N PHE A 354 13.82 -2.25 5.87
CA PHE A 354 14.17 -3.64 6.14
C PHE A 354 15.64 -3.81 6.52
N TRP A 355 16.54 -2.99 5.97
CA TRP A 355 17.95 -3.04 6.36
C TRP A 355 18.15 -2.56 7.80
N MET A 356 17.45 -1.51 8.21
CA MET A 356 17.41 -1.05 9.60
C MET A 356 16.87 -2.11 10.56
N GLU A 357 15.87 -2.88 10.13
CA GLU A 357 15.26 -3.90 10.97
C GLU A 357 16.00 -5.23 10.98
N PHE A 358 16.60 -5.64 9.88
CA PHE A 358 17.09 -7.01 9.71
C PHE A 358 18.53 -7.10 9.23
N GLY A 359 19.18 -5.98 8.86
CA GLY A 359 20.53 -5.94 8.30
C GLY A 359 20.69 -6.94 7.16
N MET A 360 21.68 -7.83 7.28
CA MET A 360 21.96 -8.88 6.29
C MET A 360 20.81 -9.88 6.06
N LEU A 361 19.84 -9.97 6.98
CA LEU A 361 18.63 -10.80 6.81
C LEU A 361 17.50 -10.07 6.05
N ALA A 362 17.68 -8.79 5.70
CA ALA A 362 16.69 -8.01 4.97
C ALA A 362 16.24 -8.63 3.63
N PRO A 363 17.14 -9.25 2.81
CA PRO A 363 16.71 -9.96 1.60
C PRO A 363 15.77 -11.13 1.90
N LEU A 364 15.97 -11.86 3.01
CA LEU A 364 15.10 -12.96 3.41
C LEU A 364 13.71 -12.44 3.83
N ALA A 365 13.66 -11.34 4.55
CA ALA A 365 12.40 -10.68 4.90
C ALA A 365 11.67 -10.17 3.64
N ALA A 366 12.37 -9.53 2.70
CA ALA A 366 11.81 -9.11 1.41
C ALA A 366 11.28 -10.31 0.60
N PHE A 367 12.01 -11.42 0.58
CA PHE A 367 11.56 -12.68 -0.02
C PHE A 367 10.27 -13.20 0.62
N ALA A 368 10.18 -13.20 1.95
CA ALA A 368 8.99 -13.66 2.68
C ALA A 368 7.75 -12.81 2.34
N ILE A 369 7.90 -11.48 2.25
CA ILE A 369 6.83 -10.59 1.79
C ILE A 369 6.43 -10.91 0.36
N GLY A 370 7.40 -11.08 -0.54
CA GLY A 370 7.14 -11.45 -1.93
C GLY A 370 6.36 -12.76 -2.01
N TRP A 371 6.78 -13.76 -1.25
CA TRP A 371 6.12 -15.06 -1.15
C TRP A 371 4.68 -14.93 -0.66
N LEU A 372 4.41 -14.11 0.35
CA LEU A 372 3.06 -13.83 0.83
C LEU A 372 2.19 -13.22 -0.28
N TYR A 373 2.69 -12.22 -1.00
CA TYR A 373 1.98 -11.58 -2.12
C TYR A 373 1.66 -12.59 -3.24
N GLY A 374 2.66 -13.38 -3.67
CA GLY A 374 2.48 -14.41 -4.70
C GLY A 374 1.48 -15.49 -4.28
N LYS A 375 1.58 -15.96 -3.03
CA LYS A 375 0.68 -16.98 -2.47
C LYS A 375 -0.75 -16.47 -2.37
N LEU A 376 -0.97 -15.27 -1.84
CA LEU A 376 -2.31 -14.70 -1.70
C LEU A 376 -2.92 -14.35 -3.06
N TRP A 377 -2.13 -13.83 -4.00
CA TRP A 377 -2.59 -13.63 -5.38
C TRP A 377 -3.10 -14.95 -5.96
N ARG A 378 -2.27 -16.00 -5.91
CA ARG A 378 -2.62 -17.31 -6.45
C ARG A 378 -3.84 -17.90 -5.75
N ALA A 379 -3.91 -17.81 -4.43
CA ALA A 379 -5.05 -18.27 -3.65
C ALA A 379 -6.33 -17.50 -3.99
N SER A 380 -6.29 -16.18 -4.18
CA SER A 380 -7.44 -15.34 -4.57
C SER A 380 -8.01 -15.65 -5.96
N ARG A 381 -7.18 -16.26 -6.82
CA ARG A 381 -7.63 -16.74 -8.13
C ARG A 381 -8.42 -18.04 -8.05
N THR A 382 -8.17 -18.86 -7.03
CA THR A 382 -8.86 -20.14 -6.79
C THR A 382 -10.03 -19.97 -5.83
N ASP A 383 -9.87 -19.20 -4.75
CA ASP A 383 -10.90 -18.91 -3.75
C ASP A 383 -11.32 -17.44 -3.82
N HIS A 384 -12.56 -17.22 -4.22
CA HIS A 384 -13.15 -15.90 -4.38
C HIS A 384 -13.25 -15.12 -3.06
N ARG A 385 -13.26 -15.82 -1.92
CA ARG A 385 -13.32 -15.20 -0.58
C ARG A 385 -12.01 -14.50 -0.22
N LEU A 386 -10.91 -14.84 -0.88
CA LEU A 386 -9.62 -14.18 -0.64
C LEU A 386 -9.42 -12.94 -1.51
N GLN A 387 -10.32 -12.67 -2.46
CA GLN A 387 -10.20 -11.51 -3.36
C GLN A 387 -10.24 -10.16 -2.62
N PRO A 388 -11.12 -9.92 -1.63
CA PRO A 388 -11.12 -8.67 -0.87
C PRO A 388 -9.82 -8.47 -0.09
N VAL A 389 -9.32 -9.53 0.55
CA VAL A 389 -8.06 -9.51 1.31
C VAL A 389 -6.90 -9.20 0.38
N TYR A 390 -6.84 -9.83 -0.79
CA TYR A 390 -5.80 -9.58 -1.77
C TYR A 390 -5.90 -8.17 -2.39
N ALA A 391 -7.11 -7.67 -2.66
CA ALA A 391 -7.32 -6.30 -3.14
C ALA A 391 -6.81 -5.25 -2.14
N VAL A 392 -7.13 -5.44 -0.86
CA VAL A 392 -6.60 -4.63 0.26
C VAL A 392 -5.07 -4.70 0.27
N LEU A 393 -4.49 -5.90 0.20
CA LEU A 393 -3.04 -6.08 0.22
C LEU A 393 -2.33 -5.45 -1.00
N ALA A 394 -2.93 -5.55 -2.18
CA ALA A 394 -2.42 -4.94 -3.41
C ALA A 394 -2.39 -3.41 -3.28
N ALA A 395 -3.45 -2.81 -2.74
CA ALA A 395 -3.48 -1.37 -2.47
C ALA A 395 -2.51 -0.97 -1.34
N LEU A 396 -2.31 -1.80 -0.31
CA LEU A 396 -1.31 -1.55 0.74
C LEU A 396 0.14 -1.64 0.24
N SER A 397 0.40 -2.13 -0.98
CA SER A 397 1.75 -2.26 -1.53
C SER A 397 2.52 -0.92 -1.57
N ILE A 398 1.83 0.21 -1.69
CA ILE A 398 2.49 1.52 -1.63
C ILE A 398 3.18 1.75 -0.28
N TYR A 399 2.62 1.27 0.83
CA TYR A 399 3.22 1.44 2.16
C TYR A 399 4.50 0.64 2.31
N ILE A 400 4.50 -0.62 1.88
CA ILE A 400 5.68 -1.48 2.03
C ILE A 400 6.83 -1.05 1.10
N LEU A 401 6.51 -0.52 -0.08
CA LEU A 401 7.53 -0.15 -1.06
C LEU A 401 8.05 1.28 -0.85
N THR A 402 7.18 2.23 -0.54
CA THR A 402 7.53 3.67 -0.49
C THR A 402 7.49 4.28 0.91
N GLN A 403 7.05 3.54 1.94
CA GLN A 403 6.95 4.05 3.30
C GLN A 403 7.70 3.15 4.30
N THR A 404 6.96 2.43 5.15
CA THR A 404 7.52 1.55 6.19
C THR A 404 6.73 0.25 6.31
N ILE A 405 7.41 -0.82 6.72
CA ILE A 405 6.85 -2.12 7.06
C ILE A 405 5.81 -2.01 8.16
N GLU A 406 6.01 -1.12 9.13
CA GLU A 406 5.07 -0.90 10.22
C GLU A 406 3.75 -0.32 9.71
N ALA A 407 3.82 0.67 8.81
CA ALA A 407 2.65 1.28 8.20
C ALA A 407 1.85 0.26 7.36
N TRP A 408 2.55 -0.69 6.72
CA TRP A 408 1.94 -1.79 5.99
C TRP A 408 1.36 -2.86 6.93
N LEU A 409 2.15 -3.34 7.90
CA LEU A 409 1.82 -4.44 8.79
C LEU A 409 0.61 -4.09 9.66
N PHE A 410 0.61 -2.89 10.25
CA PHE A 410 -0.51 -2.42 11.05
C PHE A 410 -1.82 -2.44 10.26
N ARG A 411 -1.82 -1.92 9.03
CA ARG A 411 -3.01 -1.86 8.18
C ARG A 411 -3.40 -3.24 7.65
N ALA A 412 -2.43 -4.08 7.32
CA ALA A 412 -2.69 -5.46 6.88
C ALA A 412 -3.36 -6.27 8.00
N LEU A 413 -2.91 -6.09 9.25
CA LEU A 413 -3.52 -6.71 10.43
C LEU A 413 -4.89 -6.11 10.75
N LEU A 414 -5.02 -4.79 10.74
CA LEU A 414 -6.26 -4.10 11.11
C LEU A 414 -7.37 -4.26 10.07
N PHE A 415 -7.04 -4.31 8.79
CA PHE A 415 -8.04 -4.35 7.72
C PHE A 415 -8.11 -5.71 7.02
N GLY A 416 -6.96 -6.34 6.76
CA GLY A 416 -6.90 -7.61 6.04
C GLY A 416 -7.40 -8.80 6.86
N LEU A 417 -7.00 -8.88 8.14
CA LEU A 417 -7.37 -10.01 9.00
C LEU A 417 -8.87 -10.01 9.35
N PRO A 418 -9.50 -8.88 9.75
CA PRO A 418 -10.95 -8.84 9.96
C PRO A 418 -11.74 -9.16 8.69
N ALA A 419 -11.33 -8.65 7.51
CA ALA A 419 -11.99 -8.99 6.25
C ALA A 419 -11.98 -10.51 6.00
N MET A 420 -10.84 -11.16 6.26
CA MET A 420 -10.71 -12.62 6.13
C MET A 420 -11.57 -13.38 7.14
N LEU A 421 -11.56 -12.96 8.41
CA LEU A 421 -12.35 -13.59 9.47
C LEU A 421 -13.85 -13.49 9.19
N LEU A 422 -14.34 -12.32 8.79
CA LEU A 422 -15.74 -12.10 8.43
C LEU A 422 -16.17 -13.04 7.30
N LEU A 423 -15.36 -13.16 6.25
CA LEU A 423 -15.67 -14.05 5.14
C LEU A 423 -15.64 -15.53 5.56
N LYS A 424 -14.73 -15.94 6.44
CA LYS A 424 -14.72 -17.29 7.02
C LYS A 424 -15.96 -17.58 7.87
N ILE A 425 -16.43 -16.61 8.66
CA ILE A 425 -17.64 -16.76 9.49
C ILE A 425 -18.87 -16.89 8.60
N LEU A 426 -19.00 -16.04 7.57
CA LEU A 426 -20.12 -16.09 6.62
C LEU A 426 -20.14 -17.41 5.83
N ALA A 427 -18.96 -17.91 5.46
CA ALA A 427 -18.79 -19.15 4.71
C ALA A 427 -19.18 -20.44 5.46
N ARG A 428 -19.22 -20.42 6.79
CA ARG A 428 -19.55 -21.60 7.61
C ARG A 428 -21.06 -21.87 7.71
N ARG A 429 -21.90 -20.97 7.20
CA ARG A 429 -23.35 -21.17 7.23
C ARG A 429 -23.74 -22.18 6.16
N PRO A 430 -24.25 -23.39 6.50
CA PRO A 430 -24.68 -24.35 5.51
C PRO A 430 -25.75 -23.71 4.63
N SER A 431 -25.51 -23.65 3.34
CA SER A 431 -26.51 -23.25 2.36
C SER A 431 -27.58 -24.33 2.31
N ALA A 432 -28.63 -24.17 3.12
CA ALA A 432 -29.81 -25.04 3.18
C ALA A 432 -30.64 -25.04 1.88
N THR A 433 -30.13 -24.47 0.80
CA THR A 433 -30.79 -24.44 -0.51
C THR A 433 -29.95 -25.29 -1.43
N PRO A 434 -30.43 -26.47 -1.88
CA PRO A 434 -29.74 -27.20 -2.93
C PRO A 434 -29.55 -26.25 -4.10
N ALA A 435 -28.36 -26.33 -4.71
CA ALA A 435 -28.01 -25.53 -5.87
C ALA A 435 -29.05 -25.79 -6.96
N GLN A 436 -30.10 -24.97 -7.03
CA GLN A 436 -30.95 -24.91 -8.19
C GLN A 436 -30.03 -24.53 -9.34
N ILE A 437 -29.83 -25.50 -10.23
CA ILE A 437 -29.23 -25.34 -11.54
C ILE A 437 -30.19 -24.41 -12.29
N TRP A 438 -30.08 -23.11 -12.06
CA TRP A 438 -30.92 -22.12 -12.74
C TRP A 438 -30.49 -22.06 -14.19
N HIS A 439 -31.44 -22.39 -15.05
CA HIS A 439 -31.35 -22.48 -16.49
C HIS A 439 -30.70 -21.26 -17.13
N ALA A 440 -30.03 -21.55 -18.25
CA ALA A 440 -29.40 -20.61 -19.14
C ALA A 440 -30.21 -19.33 -19.36
N HIS A 441 -29.48 -18.22 -19.41
CA HIS A 441 -29.95 -16.89 -19.77
C HIS A 441 -30.89 -16.95 -21.01
N PRO A 442 -32.08 -16.32 -20.98
CA PRO A 442 -33.01 -16.31 -22.12
C PRO A 442 -32.43 -15.72 -23.42
N LEU A 443 -31.29 -15.03 -23.36
CA LEU A 443 -30.62 -14.42 -24.51
C LEU A 443 -29.85 -15.43 -25.37
N MET A 444 -29.70 -16.69 -24.95
CA MET A 444 -29.12 -17.74 -25.79
C MET A 444 -30.15 -18.53 -26.62
N ARG A 445 -31.46 -18.38 -26.38
CA ARG A 445 -32.49 -19.13 -27.14
C ARG A 445 -32.86 -18.52 -28.50
N THR A 446 -32.50 -17.28 -28.78
CA THR A 446 -32.86 -16.63 -30.07
C THR A 446 -31.91 -16.94 -31.23
N ARG A 447 -30.82 -17.69 -31.03
CA ARG A 447 -29.90 -18.08 -32.12
C ARG A 447 -30.06 -19.52 -32.64
N GLN A 448 -30.90 -20.35 -32.01
CA GLN A 448 -31.13 -21.74 -32.45
C GLN A 448 -32.46 -21.98 -33.18
N ALA A 449 -33.30 -20.96 -33.37
CA ALA A 449 -34.55 -21.06 -34.13
C ALA A 449 -34.42 -20.62 -35.61
N ARG A 450 -33.19 -20.48 -36.13
CA ARG A 450 -32.92 -20.24 -37.56
C ARG A 450 -31.73 -21.10 -38.01
N ARG A 451 -31.93 -22.41 -38.02
CA ARG A 451 -31.23 -23.35 -38.89
C ARG A 451 -32.15 -24.50 -39.23
#